data_AF-A0A9P5CT53-F1
#
_entry.id   AF-A0A9P5CT53-F1
#
_cell.length_a   1.000
_cell.length_b   1.000
_cell.length_c   1.000
_cell.angle_alpha   90.00
_cell.angle_beta   90.00
_cell.angle_gamma   90.00
#
_symmetry.space_group_name_H-M   'P 1'
#
loop_
_entity.id
_entity.type
_entity.pdbx_description
1 polymer ?
#
loop_
_entity_poly.entity_id
_entity_poly.type
_entity_poly.pdbx_seq_one_letter_code
_entity_poly.pdbx_strand_id
1 'polypeptide(L)'
;MQMIKLNYGYKLLLSRVEAHPDLLQNAKPVFEEVIAMAMAELEDRTKLQVIHGDFWTGNILLPDEVLQPSKRTPLLVIDWEMLQLWLPQLDLGQMIAELYELYLYKRIKAGLWLIEGFVAGYGIVDDDFAFRTALHVGTHLVGFGSMVPGWGTPEQAMEVVGVGRDIILRAWAKDRKWFESHDLSSLFNVD
;
A
#
# COMPACT_ATOMS: atom_id res chain seq x y z
N MET A 1 17.26 -5.76 6.97
CA MET A 1 16.08 -5.00 6.54
C MET A 1 15.00 -5.83 5.88
N GLN A 2 15.29 -6.73 4.92
CA GLN A 2 14.27 -7.59 4.27
C GLN A 2 13.34 -8.32 5.24
N MET A 3 13.89 -8.98 6.26
CA MET A 3 13.06 -9.66 7.26
C MET A 3 12.18 -8.71 8.08
N ILE A 4 12.64 -7.48 8.34
CA ILE A 4 11.85 -6.44 9.03
C ILE A 4 10.68 -6.06 8.13
N LYS A 5 10.95 -5.70 6.86
CA LYS A 5 9.89 -5.31 5.91
C LYS A 5 8.89 -6.46 5.65
N LEU A 6 9.35 -7.71 5.59
CA LEU A 6 8.47 -8.88 5.49
C LEU A 6 7.60 -9.06 6.74
N ASN A 7 8.18 -8.89 7.93
CA ASN A 7 7.44 -9.04 9.17
C ASN A 7 6.34 -7.98 9.30
N TYR A 8 6.68 -6.70 9.11
CA TYR A 8 5.73 -5.58 9.24
C TYR A 8 4.79 -5.44 8.05
N GLY A 9 5.23 -5.79 6.84
CA GLY A 9 4.43 -5.66 5.62
C GLY A 9 3.48 -6.82 5.35
N TYR A 10 3.79 -8.03 5.85
CA TYR A 10 3.04 -9.25 5.49
C TYR A 10 2.75 -10.15 6.69
N LYS A 11 3.73 -10.48 7.53
CA LYS A 11 3.46 -11.44 8.63
C LYS A 11 2.52 -10.91 9.70
N LEU A 12 2.41 -9.59 9.84
CA LEU A 12 1.40 -9.00 10.72
C LEU A 12 -0.02 -9.45 10.38
N LEU A 13 -0.34 -9.77 9.12
CA LEU A 13 -1.67 -10.26 8.71
C LEU A 13 -2.20 -11.37 9.61
N LEU A 14 -1.36 -12.36 9.98
CA LEU A 14 -1.79 -13.47 10.82
C LEU A 14 -2.10 -13.03 12.26
N SER A 15 -1.28 -12.13 12.83
CA SER A 15 -1.59 -11.54 14.14
C SER A 15 -2.87 -10.69 14.10
N ARG A 16 -3.22 -10.10 12.94
CA ARG A 16 -4.48 -9.38 12.78
C ARG A 16 -5.68 -10.32 12.74
N VAL A 17 -5.54 -11.50 12.13
CA VAL A 17 -6.59 -12.53 12.19
C VAL A 17 -6.89 -12.92 13.64
N GLU A 18 -5.86 -13.10 14.46
CA GLU A 18 -6.03 -13.41 15.89
C GLU A 18 -6.71 -12.28 16.66
N ALA A 19 -6.39 -11.03 16.32
CA ALA A 19 -6.98 -9.84 16.96
C ALA A 19 -8.43 -9.56 16.53
N HIS A 20 -8.80 -9.93 15.30
CA HIS A 20 -10.11 -9.64 14.68
C HIS A 20 -10.69 -10.87 13.95
N PRO A 21 -10.93 -11.99 14.64
CA PRO A 21 -11.34 -13.23 14.00
C PRO A 21 -12.68 -13.09 13.26
N ASP A 22 -13.64 -12.37 13.82
CA ASP A 22 -14.95 -12.15 13.20
C ASP A 22 -14.86 -11.45 11.84
N LEU A 23 -13.82 -10.63 11.64
CA LEU A 23 -13.63 -9.84 10.43
C LEU A 23 -12.71 -10.55 9.41
N LEU A 24 -11.69 -11.29 9.90
CA LEU A 24 -10.56 -11.73 9.08
C LEU A 24 -10.41 -13.25 8.97
N GLN A 25 -11.12 -14.07 9.77
CA GLN A 25 -10.94 -15.53 9.78
C GLN A 25 -11.14 -16.16 8.40
N ASN A 26 -12.11 -15.66 7.62
CA ASN A 26 -12.39 -16.16 6.27
C ASN A 26 -11.31 -15.77 5.25
N ALA A 27 -10.54 -14.71 5.52
CA ALA A 27 -9.44 -14.26 4.66
C ALA A 27 -8.10 -14.93 5.01
N LYS A 28 -8.01 -15.64 6.15
CA LYS A 28 -6.78 -16.26 6.64
C LYS A 28 -6.07 -17.15 5.59
N PRO A 29 -6.75 -18.04 4.84
CA PRO A 29 -6.06 -18.85 3.84
C PRO A 29 -5.36 -18.01 2.76
N VAL A 30 -6.04 -16.96 2.28
CA VAL A 30 -5.44 -16.02 1.31
C VAL A 30 -4.26 -15.28 1.92
N PHE A 31 -4.34 -14.87 3.19
CA PHE A 31 -3.22 -14.21 3.86
C PHE A 31 -1.99 -15.11 3.97
N GLU A 32 -2.17 -16.40 4.26
CA GLU A 32 -1.08 -17.39 4.28
C GLU A 32 -0.44 -17.55 2.88
N GLU A 33 -1.25 -17.61 1.82
CA GLU A 33 -0.76 -17.66 0.44
C GLU A 33 0.01 -16.39 0.05
N VAL A 34 -0.50 -15.20 0.43
CA VAL A 34 0.16 -13.91 0.17
C VAL A 34 1.51 -13.82 0.90
N ILE A 35 1.60 -14.31 2.14
CA ILE A 35 2.87 -14.38 2.88
C ILE A 35 3.86 -15.33 2.20
N ALA A 36 3.39 -16.52 1.78
CA ALA A 36 4.23 -17.48 1.09
C ALA A 36 4.76 -16.92 -0.25
N MET A 37 3.90 -16.23 -1.00
CA MET A 37 4.27 -15.53 -2.23
C MET A 37 5.34 -14.46 -1.96
N ALA A 38 5.14 -13.61 -0.96
CA ALA A 38 6.10 -12.56 -0.59
C ALA A 38 7.47 -13.14 -0.16
N MET A 39 7.47 -14.31 0.48
CA MET A 39 8.70 -15.04 0.81
C MET A 39 9.39 -15.59 -0.44
N ALA A 40 8.64 -16.20 -1.37
CA ALA A 40 9.19 -16.74 -2.61
C ALA A 40 9.77 -15.63 -3.52
N GLU A 41 9.16 -14.44 -3.55
CA GLU A 41 9.70 -13.29 -4.29
C GLU A 41 11.11 -12.89 -3.85
N LEU A 42 11.42 -13.00 -2.55
CA LEU A 42 12.75 -12.69 -2.01
C LEU A 42 13.82 -13.70 -2.45
N GLU A 43 13.42 -14.90 -2.84
CA GLU A 43 14.34 -15.94 -3.34
C GLU A 43 14.71 -15.69 -4.82
N ASP A 44 13.80 -15.10 -5.60
CA ASP A 44 14.03 -14.76 -7.01
C ASP A 44 14.78 -13.42 -7.16
N ARG A 45 16.09 -13.48 -6.90
CA ARG A 45 17.00 -12.33 -7.01
C ARG A 45 17.00 -11.64 -8.37
N THR A 46 16.54 -12.31 -9.44
CA THR A 46 16.53 -11.73 -10.79
C THR A 46 15.44 -10.68 -10.98
N LYS A 47 14.42 -10.68 -10.12
CA LYS A 47 13.30 -9.73 -10.17
C LYS A 47 13.43 -8.60 -9.15
N LEU A 48 14.36 -8.71 -8.21
CA LEU A 48 14.53 -7.72 -7.15
C LEU A 48 15.23 -6.46 -7.68
N GLN A 49 14.74 -5.31 -7.23
CA GLN A 49 15.26 -3.99 -7.52
C GLN A 49 15.52 -3.25 -6.20
N VAL A 50 16.30 -2.17 -6.26
CA VAL A 50 16.48 -1.31 -5.09
C VAL A 50 15.17 -0.59 -4.80
N ILE A 51 14.69 -0.74 -3.56
CA ILE A 51 13.56 0.00 -3.01
C ILE A 51 14.02 0.83 -1.82
N HIS A 52 13.32 1.92 -1.55
CA HIS A 52 13.49 2.75 -0.36
C HIS A 52 13.14 1.95 0.91
N GLY A 53 12.08 1.14 0.86
CA GLY A 53 11.69 0.23 1.95
C GLY A 53 10.84 0.87 3.04
N ASP A 54 10.87 2.20 3.16
CA ASP A 54 9.94 3.00 3.98
C ASP A 54 9.45 4.24 3.20
N PHE A 55 8.80 4.01 2.06
CA PHE A 55 8.44 5.08 1.13
C PHE A 55 7.05 5.64 1.41
N TRP A 56 6.97 6.64 2.28
CA TRP A 56 5.73 7.32 2.67
C TRP A 56 5.88 8.84 2.64
N THR A 57 4.77 9.56 2.79
CA THR A 57 4.73 11.03 2.63
C THR A 57 5.64 11.79 3.58
N GLY A 58 5.91 11.24 4.78
CA GLY A 58 6.82 11.85 5.76
C GLY A 58 8.28 11.94 5.29
N ASN A 59 8.68 11.08 4.34
CA ASN A 59 10.03 11.01 3.81
C ASN A 59 10.22 11.81 2.50
N ILE A 60 9.22 12.63 2.13
CA ILE A 60 9.24 13.48 0.94
C ILE A 60 9.35 14.95 1.35
N LEU A 61 10.49 15.57 1.05
CA LEU A 61 10.69 17.00 1.27
C LEU A 61 10.23 17.81 0.06
N LEU A 62 9.51 18.89 0.34
CA LEU A 62 9.11 19.91 -0.61
C LEU A 62 9.89 21.21 -0.34
N PRO A 63 10.18 22.02 -1.37
CA PRO A 63 10.68 23.37 -1.18
C PRO A 63 9.67 24.21 -0.41
N ASP A 64 10.17 25.13 0.42
CA ASP A 64 9.35 26.15 1.08
C ASP A 64 8.98 27.27 0.08
N GLU A 65 8.22 26.88 -0.94
CA GLU A 65 7.74 27.76 -2.01
C GLU A 65 6.29 27.42 -2.34
N VAL A 66 5.53 28.43 -2.80
CA VAL A 66 4.17 28.22 -3.29
C VAL A 66 4.20 27.35 -4.55
N LEU A 67 3.40 26.28 -4.58
CA LEU A 67 3.23 25.43 -5.76
C LEU A 67 2.68 26.24 -6.94
N GLN A 68 3.33 26.17 -8.10
CA GLN A 68 2.92 26.84 -9.32
C GLN A 68 2.61 25.82 -10.41
N PRO A 69 1.42 25.85 -11.06
CA PRO A 69 1.03 24.85 -12.07
C PRO A 69 2.01 24.69 -13.24
N SER A 70 2.73 25.76 -13.58
CA SER A 70 3.70 25.80 -14.70
C SER A 70 5.12 25.41 -14.31
N LYS A 71 5.41 25.17 -13.02
CA LYS A 71 6.75 24.84 -12.51
C LYS A 71 6.75 23.42 -11.96
N ARG A 72 7.71 22.60 -12.40
CA ARG A 72 7.97 21.32 -11.73
C ARG A 72 8.50 21.59 -10.33
N THR A 73 7.79 21.14 -9.31
CA THR A 73 8.25 21.19 -7.92
C THR A 73 9.29 20.07 -7.73
N PRO A 74 10.56 20.39 -7.42
CA PRO A 74 11.53 19.36 -7.09
C PRO A 74 11.12 18.69 -5.79
N LEU A 75 11.20 17.37 -5.73
CA LEU A 75 10.98 16.58 -4.52
C LEU A 75 12.30 15.93 -4.12
N LEU A 76 12.57 15.86 -2.82
CA LEU A 76 13.74 15.15 -2.29
C LEU A 76 13.27 14.03 -1.36
N VAL A 77 13.71 12.80 -1.67
CA VAL A 77 13.45 11.61 -0.85
C VAL A 77 14.56 11.45 0.17
N ILE A 78 14.20 11.37 1.45
CA ILE A 78 15.11 11.22 2.58
C ILE A 78 14.85 9.92 3.34
N ASP A 79 15.68 9.64 4.35
CA ASP A 79 15.51 8.52 5.27
C ASP A 79 15.64 7.12 4.64
N TRP A 80 16.80 6.89 4.01
CA TRP A 80 17.12 5.66 3.28
C TRP A 80 17.56 4.49 4.17
N GLU A 81 17.31 4.52 5.49
CA GLU A 81 17.79 3.48 6.41
C GLU A 81 17.17 2.09 6.15
N MET A 82 16.00 2.07 5.51
CA MET A 82 15.27 0.86 5.13
C MET A 82 15.59 0.36 3.70
N LEU A 83 16.58 0.97 3.02
CA LEU A 83 16.97 0.61 1.65
C LEU A 83 17.32 -0.88 1.54
N GLN A 84 16.78 -1.53 0.51
CA GLN A 84 16.94 -2.97 0.31
C GLN A 84 16.60 -3.39 -1.12
N LEU A 85 16.88 -4.66 -1.44
CA LEU A 85 16.41 -5.28 -2.67
C LEU A 85 15.04 -5.93 -2.46
N TRP A 86 14.03 -5.49 -3.19
CA TRP A 86 12.72 -6.16 -3.28
C TRP A 86 11.95 -5.70 -4.54
N LEU A 87 10.63 -5.80 -4.54
CA LEU A 87 9.79 -5.42 -5.68
C LEU A 87 9.38 -3.93 -5.55
N PRO A 88 9.48 -3.14 -6.63
CA PRO A 88 9.13 -1.71 -6.62
C PRO A 88 7.66 -1.43 -6.23
N GLN A 89 6.77 -2.41 -6.44
CA GLN A 89 5.37 -2.37 -6.04
C GLN A 89 5.18 -2.10 -4.54
N LEU A 90 6.17 -2.44 -3.69
CA LEU A 90 6.08 -2.22 -2.25
C LEU A 90 6.22 -0.74 -1.88
N ASP A 91 7.14 -0.01 -2.49
CA ASP A 91 7.26 1.43 -2.22
C ASP A 91 6.02 2.16 -2.72
N LEU A 92 5.56 1.84 -3.92
CA LEU A 92 4.33 2.42 -4.47
C LEU A 92 3.11 2.08 -3.60
N GLY A 93 2.97 0.82 -3.20
CA GLY A 93 1.85 0.38 -2.37
C GLY A 93 1.84 1.03 -0.98
N GLN A 94 3.00 1.24 -0.36
CA GLN A 94 3.08 1.96 0.91
C GLN A 94 2.66 3.42 0.76
N MET A 95 3.22 4.14 -0.23
CA MET A 95 2.85 5.54 -0.49
C MET A 95 1.33 5.68 -0.70
N ILE A 96 0.73 4.78 -1.47
CA ILE A 96 -0.72 4.76 -1.71
C ILE A 96 -1.50 4.49 -0.44
N ALA A 97 -1.10 3.50 0.37
CA ALA A 97 -1.77 3.19 1.64
C ALA A 97 -1.80 4.40 2.58
N GLU A 98 -0.65 5.05 2.77
CA GLU A 98 -0.48 6.22 3.64
C GLU A 98 -1.33 7.41 3.17
N LEU A 99 -1.39 7.66 1.86
CA LEU A 99 -2.29 8.67 1.29
C LEU A 99 -3.77 8.29 1.44
N TYR A 100 -4.10 7.00 1.30
CA TYR A 100 -5.47 6.52 1.36
C TYR A 100 -6.02 6.57 2.78
N GLU A 101 -5.16 6.39 3.80
CA GLU A 101 -5.51 6.55 5.22
C GLU A 101 -6.04 7.96 5.54
N LEU A 102 -5.56 9.01 4.85
CA LEU A 102 -6.13 10.36 4.97
C LEU A 102 -7.61 10.39 4.59
N TYR A 103 -7.99 9.62 3.57
CA TYR A 103 -9.39 9.50 3.17
C TYR A 103 -10.17 8.57 4.11
N LEU A 104 -9.63 7.38 4.42
CA LEU A 104 -10.32 6.40 5.25
C LEU A 104 -10.60 6.92 6.67
N TYR A 105 -9.61 7.56 7.32
CA TYR A 105 -9.76 8.07 8.68
C TYR A 105 -10.37 9.46 8.75
N LYS A 106 -10.00 10.37 7.82
CA LYS A 106 -10.32 11.79 7.94
C LYS A 106 -11.22 12.32 6.83
N ARG A 107 -11.61 11.48 5.87
CA ARG A 107 -12.41 11.86 4.67
C ARG A 107 -11.78 13.00 3.88
N ILE A 108 -10.45 13.12 3.91
CA ILE A 108 -9.70 14.10 3.14
C ILE A 108 -9.57 13.59 1.70
N LYS A 109 -10.45 14.06 0.81
CA LYS A 109 -10.48 13.66 -0.61
C LYS A 109 -9.17 13.94 -1.36
N ALA A 110 -8.38 14.91 -0.89
CA ALA A 110 -7.08 15.20 -1.48
C ALA A 110 -6.12 13.99 -1.46
N GLY A 111 -6.28 13.05 -0.52
CA GLY A 111 -5.52 11.78 -0.54
C GLY A 111 -5.76 10.97 -1.81
N LEU A 112 -7.02 10.88 -2.27
CA LEU A 112 -7.39 10.18 -3.50
C LEU A 112 -6.82 10.87 -4.75
N TRP A 113 -6.91 12.19 -4.81
CA TRP A 113 -6.35 12.97 -5.94
C TRP A 113 -4.83 12.86 -6.03
N LEU A 114 -4.15 12.83 -4.87
CA LEU A 114 -2.71 12.60 -4.81
C LEU A 114 -2.35 11.19 -5.27
N ILE A 115 -3.12 10.16 -4.90
CA ILE A 115 -2.93 8.79 -5.40
C ILE A 115 -3.06 8.74 -6.92
N GLU A 116 -4.12 9.33 -7.49
CA GLU A 116 -4.34 9.38 -8.94
C GLU A 116 -3.16 10.05 -9.68
N GLY A 117 -2.76 11.24 -9.23
CA GLY A 117 -1.62 11.96 -9.82
C GLY A 117 -0.29 11.21 -9.63
N PHE A 118 -0.09 10.56 -8.48
CA PHE A 118 1.12 9.81 -8.19
C PHE A 118 1.23 8.56 -9.06
N VAL A 119 0.16 7.78 -9.19
CA VAL A 119 0.10 6.60 -10.06
C VAL A 119 0.31 6.98 -11.53
N ALA A 120 -0.34 8.03 -12.01
CA ALA A 120 -0.14 8.55 -13.36
C ALA A 120 1.31 8.98 -13.61
N GLY A 121 1.94 9.62 -12.63
CA GLY A 121 3.35 10.03 -12.71
C GLY A 121 4.34 8.87 -12.59
N TYR A 122 3.99 7.80 -11.86
CA TYR A 122 4.80 6.59 -11.74
C TYR A 122 4.85 5.79 -13.05
N GLY A 123 3.76 5.85 -13.84
CA GLY A 123 3.67 5.20 -15.14
C GLY A 123 3.47 3.70 -15.02
N ILE A 124 2.53 3.25 -14.18
CA ILE A 124 2.13 1.83 -14.14
C ILE A 124 1.54 1.44 -15.51
N VAL A 125 1.91 0.27 -16.02
CA VAL A 125 1.58 -0.13 -17.40
C VAL A 125 0.87 -1.47 -17.53
N ASP A 126 0.85 -2.31 -16.49
CA ASP A 126 0.24 -3.63 -16.56
C ASP A 126 -0.55 -4.01 -15.30
N ASP A 127 -1.59 -4.83 -15.51
CA ASP A 127 -2.51 -5.26 -14.46
C ASP A 127 -1.82 -6.09 -13.38
N ASP A 128 -0.78 -6.88 -13.71
CA ASP A 128 -0.07 -7.70 -12.73
C ASP A 128 0.72 -6.82 -11.74
N PHE A 129 1.36 -5.76 -12.23
CA PHE A 129 1.98 -4.74 -11.39
C PHE A 129 0.93 -4.05 -10.50
N ALA A 130 -0.19 -3.63 -11.09
CA ALA A 130 -1.28 -2.98 -10.37
C ALA A 130 -1.88 -3.86 -9.26
N PHE A 131 -2.16 -5.14 -9.55
CA PHE A 131 -2.64 -6.09 -8.55
C PHE A 131 -1.61 -6.31 -7.44
N ARG A 132 -0.32 -6.43 -7.79
CA ARG A 132 0.73 -6.65 -6.79
C ARG A 132 0.92 -5.43 -5.89
N THR A 133 0.76 -4.22 -6.43
CA THR A 133 0.73 -2.96 -5.67
C THR A 133 -0.51 -2.89 -4.78
N ALA A 134 -1.70 -3.14 -5.32
CA ALA A 134 -2.96 -3.15 -4.56
C ALA A 134 -2.89 -4.17 -3.40
N LEU A 135 -2.28 -5.33 -3.64
CA LEU A 135 -2.05 -6.33 -2.61
C LEU A 135 -1.25 -5.74 -1.45
N HIS A 136 -0.15 -5.02 -1.74
CA HIS A 136 0.65 -4.38 -0.70
C HIS A 136 -0.08 -3.25 0.01
N VAL A 137 -0.90 -2.47 -0.70
CA VAL A 137 -1.79 -1.47 -0.07
C VAL A 137 -2.67 -2.14 0.98
N GLY A 138 -3.35 -3.22 0.60
CA GLY A 138 -4.22 -3.95 1.51
C GLY A 138 -3.47 -4.56 2.70
N THR A 139 -2.28 -5.15 2.49
CA THR A 139 -1.49 -5.69 3.60
C THR A 139 -1.01 -4.61 4.55
N HIS A 140 -0.64 -3.43 4.05
CA HIS A 140 -0.27 -2.28 4.85
C HIS A 140 -1.46 -1.80 5.71
N LEU A 141 -2.65 -1.62 5.13
CA LEU A 141 -3.83 -1.16 5.87
C LEU A 141 -4.23 -2.14 7.00
N VAL A 142 -4.24 -3.44 6.71
CA VAL A 142 -4.57 -4.48 7.70
C VAL A 142 -3.50 -4.53 8.80
N GLY A 143 -2.22 -4.62 8.41
CA GLY A 143 -1.11 -4.88 9.31
C GLY A 143 -0.64 -3.66 10.12
N PHE A 144 -0.45 -2.53 9.45
CA PHE A 144 0.18 -1.33 10.01
C PHE A 144 -0.80 -0.17 10.17
N GLY A 145 -1.51 0.21 9.10
CA GLY A 145 -2.40 1.38 9.08
C GLY A 145 -3.46 1.38 10.17
N SER A 146 -4.05 0.20 10.44
CA SER A 146 -5.05 0.02 11.50
C SER A 146 -4.51 0.09 12.94
N MET A 147 -3.19 0.18 13.11
CA MET A 147 -2.52 0.06 14.42
C MET A 147 -1.89 1.36 14.91
N VAL A 148 -1.84 2.41 14.07
CA VAL A 148 -1.15 3.65 14.42
C VAL A 148 -1.99 4.46 15.42
N PRO A 149 -1.51 4.70 16.66
CA PRO A 149 -2.28 5.45 17.65
C PRO A 149 -2.56 6.89 17.20
N GLY A 150 -3.77 7.39 17.48
CA GLY A 150 -4.15 8.79 17.24
C GLY A 150 -4.71 9.09 15.85
N TRP A 151 -4.70 8.14 14.91
CA TRP A 151 -5.25 8.33 13.57
C TRP A 151 -6.78 8.31 13.52
N GLY A 152 -7.45 7.52 14.35
CA GLY A 152 -8.90 7.44 14.38
C GLY A 152 -9.45 6.72 15.61
N THR A 153 -10.76 6.52 15.64
CA THR A 153 -11.41 5.70 16.67
C THR A 153 -11.17 4.20 16.40
N PRO A 154 -11.38 3.32 17.41
CA PRO A 154 -11.31 1.87 17.20
C PRO A 154 -12.24 1.38 16.07
N GLU A 155 -13.42 1.97 15.92
CA GLU A 155 -14.38 1.64 14.86
C GLU A 155 -13.82 2.00 13.49
N GLN A 156 -13.25 3.19 13.34
CA GLN A 156 -12.58 3.58 12.09
C GLN A 156 -11.40 2.67 11.77
N ALA A 157 -10.64 2.24 12.78
CA ALA A 157 -9.56 1.28 12.58
C ALA A 157 -10.09 -0.08 12.09
N MET A 158 -11.23 -0.55 12.59
CA MET A 158 -11.88 -1.77 12.08
C MET A 158 -12.39 -1.59 10.65
N GLU A 159 -12.92 -0.42 10.28
CA GLU A 159 -13.28 -0.11 8.89
C GLU A 159 -12.05 -0.21 7.96
N VAL A 160 -10.90 0.36 8.38
CA VAL A 160 -9.64 0.26 7.63
C VAL A 160 -9.18 -1.19 7.46
N VAL A 161 -9.28 -2.01 8.51
CA VAL A 161 -8.99 -3.45 8.41
C VAL A 161 -9.91 -4.13 7.39
N GLY A 162 -11.21 -3.81 7.40
CA GLY A 162 -12.19 -4.35 6.47
C GLY A 162 -11.89 -3.99 5.02
N VAL A 163 -11.57 -2.71 4.75
CA VAL A 163 -11.16 -2.23 3.43
C VAL A 163 -9.87 -2.92 2.97
N GLY A 164 -8.86 -2.99 3.84
CA GLY A 164 -7.59 -3.67 3.51
C GLY A 164 -7.78 -5.15 3.20
N ARG A 165 -8.62 -5.87 3.96
CA ARG A 165 -9.01 -7.26 3.67
C ARG A 165 -9.62 -7.38 2.28
N ASP A 166 -10.60 -6.54 1.95
CA ASP A 166 -11.30 -6.63 0.68
C ASP A 166 -10.36 -6.36 -0.50
N ILE A 167 -9.47 -5.38 -0.37
CA ILE A 167 -8.41 -5.12 -1.37
C ILE A 167 -7.51 -6.35 -1.54
N ILE A 168 -7.04 -6.98 -0.46
CA ILE A 168 -6.19 -8.20 -0.55
C ILE A 168 -6.92 -9.31 -1.30
N LEU A 169 -8.15 -9.62 -0.92
CA LEU A 169 -8.92 -10.71 -1.53
C LEU A 169 -9.16 -10.48 -3.02
N ARG A 170 -9.49 -9.24 -3.39
CA ARG A 170 -9.79 -8.87 -4.79
C ARG A 170 -8.54 -8.80 -5.64
N ALA A 171 -7.45 -8.27 -5.10
CA ALA A 171 -6.16 -8.26 -5.78
C ALA A 171 -5.61 -9.67 -5.99
N TRP A 172 -5.71 -10.53 -4.97
CA TRP A 172 -5.29 -11.94 -5.07
C TRP A 172 -6.09 -12.70 -6.12
N ALA A 173 -7.40 -12.48 -6.18
CA ALA A 173 -8.28 -13.06 -7.19
C ALA A 173 -8.14 -12.43 -8.59
N LYS A 174 -7.30 -11.40 -8.76
CA LYS A 174 -7.16 -10.59 -9.98
C LYS A 174 -8.51 -10.04 -10.49
N ASP A 175 -9.38 -9.62 -9.57
CA ASP A 175 -10.72 -9.12 -9.86
C ASP A 175 -10.68 -7.66 -10.35
N ARG A 176 -10.25 -7.44 -11.61
CA ARG A 176 -10.14 -6.10 -12.20
C ARG A 176 -11.45 -5.33 -12.15
N LYS A 177 -12.56 -6.02 -12.40
CA LYS A 177 -13.89 -5.42 -12.44
C LYS A 177 -14.29 -4.81 -11.10
N TRP A 178 -13.89 -5.41 -9.99
CA TRP A 178 -14.12 -4.83 -8.66
C TRP A 178 -13.38 -3.50 -8.48
N PHE A 179 -12.17 -3.37 -9.04
CA PHE A 179 -11.37 -2.15 -8.94
C PHE A 179 -11.88 -1.02 -9.84
N GLU A 180 -12.58 -1.30 -10.95
CA GLU A 180 -13.10 -0.28 -11.86
C GLU A 180 -13.98 0.78 -11.17
N SER A 181 -14.75 0.36 -10.15
CA SER A 181 -15.59 1.26 -9.35
C SER A 181 -15.02 1.57 -7.96
N HIS A 182 -13.78 1.17 -7.68
CA HIS A 182 -13.12 1.36 -6.39
C HIS A 182 -12.37 2.70 -6.34
N ASP A 183 -12.11 3.20 -5.13
CA ASP A 183 -11.29 4.40 -4.88
C ASP A 183 -9.83 4.26 -5.39
N LEU A 184 -9.40 3.03 -5.69
CA LEU A 184 -8.07 2.71 -6.23
C LEU A 184 -8.12 2.29 -7.71
N SER A 185 -9.20 2.63 -8.42
CA SER A 185 -9.36 2.39 -9.86
C SER A 185 -8.20 2.95 -10.69
N SER A 186 -7.60 4.05 -10.25
CA SER A 186 -6.44 4.68 -10.90
C SER A 186 -5.22 3.77 -11.02
N LEU A 187 -5.10 2.71 -10.20
CA LEU A 187 -4.04 1.69 -10.33
C LEU A 187 -4.11 0.92 -11.66
N PHE A 188 -5.29 0.80 -12.25
CA PHE A 188 -5.57 -0.17 -13.33
C PHE A 188 -5.75 0.46 -14.72
N ASN A 189 -5.20 1.67 -14.94
CA ASN A 189 -5.31 2.48 -16.16
C ASN A 189 -6.68 2.34 -16.86
N VAL A 190 -7.55 3.30 -16.61
CA VAL A 190 -8.69 3.53 -17.50
C VAL A 190 -8.15 4.42 -18.62
N ASP A 191 -8.03 3.87 -19.83
CA ASP A 191 -7.85 4.67 -21.05
C ASP A 191 -8.92 5.78 -21.16
#